data_AF-A0A1Y4J3N5-F1
#
_entry.id   AF-A0A1Y4J3N5-F1
#
_cell.length_a   1.000
_cell.length_b   1.000
_cell.length_c   1.000
_cell.angle_alpha   90.00
_cell.angle_beta   90.00
_cell.angle_gamma   90.00
#
_symmetry.space_group_name_H-M   'P 1'
#
loop_
_entity.id
_entity.type
_entity.pdbx_description
1 polymer ?
#
loop_
_entity_poly.entity_id
_entity_poly.type
_entity_poly.pdbx_seq_one_letter_code
_entity_poly.pdbx_strand_id
1 'polypeptide(L)'
;MGNMIYLVIEDDDTIIKASLDCEYIENLCEEHMYEMRARAMQALGLDDDGNEKDIRDADIYAAQNYPFWSVGRVSKKACEQADGGDVTVYIGNCDENEMSSAEILELLKNDDAEEEFDSDFW
;
A
#
# COMPACT_ATOMS: atom_id res chain seq x y z
N MET A 1 7.74 10.43 -17.17
CA MET A 1 8.36 9.14 -16.79
C MET A 1 8.77 9.26 -15.34
N GLY A 2 8.06 8.54 -14.47
CA GLY A 2 8.06 8.75 -13.02
C GLY A 2 9.40 8.41 -12.38
N ASN A 3 9.94 9.35 -11.61
CA ASN A 3 11.18 9.18 -10.84
C ASN A 3 10.92 8.64 -9.42
N MET A 4 9.68 8.26 -9.14
CA MET A 4 9.21 7.84 -7.82
C MET A 4 8.67 6.42 -7.91
N ILE A 5 9.02 5.61 -6.90
CA ILE A 5 8.41 4.32 -6.62
C ILE A 5 7.39 4.57 -5.52
N TYR A 6 6.18 4.08 -5.72
CA TYR A 6 5.07 4.12 -4.78
C TYR A 6 4.94 2.75 -4.13
N LEU A 7 4.75 2.73 -2.82
CA LEU A 7 4.79 1.53 -1.99
C LEU A 7 3.48 1.38 -1.22
N VAL A 8 3.00 0.15 -1.06
CA VAL A 8 2.03 -0.23 -0.04
C VAL A 8 2.79 -0.74 1.17
N ILE A 9 2.57 -0.12 2.32
CA ILE A 9 3.29 -0.39 3.57
C ILE A 9 2.27 -0.71 4.67
N GLU A 10 2.48 -1.79 5.39
CA GLU A 10 1.71 -2.15 6.59
C GLU A 10 2.14 -1.38 7.84
N ASP A 11 1.30 -1.39 8.87
CA ASP A 11 1.57 -0.73 10.17
C ASP A 11 2.86 -1.20 10.88
N ASP A 12 3.39 -2.38 10.50
CA ASP A 12 4.64 -2.92 11.03
C ASP A 12 5.86 -2.65 10.14
N ASP A 13 5.73 -1.67 9.23
CA ASP A 13 6.73 -1.25 8.25
C ASP A 13 7.06 -2.30 7.18
N THR A 14 6.26 -3.36 7.05
CA THR A 14 6.40 -4.34 5.97
C THR A 14 5.96 -3.75 4.63
N ILE A 15 6.81 -3.89 3.60
CA ILE A 15 6.47 -3.47 2.22
C ILE A 15 5.75 -4.62 1.52
N ILE A 16 4.51 -4.40 1.12
CA ILE A 16 3.69 -5.42 0.45
C ILE A 16 3.84 -5.35 -1.06
N LYS A 17 3.81 -4.12 -1.61
CA LYS A 17 3.78 -3.88 -3.05
C LYS A 17 4.58 -2.63 -3.38
N ALA A 18 5.22 -2.64 -4.55
CA ALA A 18 5.92 -1.50 -5.11
C ALA A 18 5.50 -1.32 -6.57
N SER A 19 5.22 -0.09 -7.00
CA SER A 19 4.90 0.22 -8.40
C SER A 19 5.37 1.62 -8.78
N LEU A 20 5.47 1.88 -10.09
CA LEU A 20 5.67 3.24 -10.63
C LEU A 20 4.32 3.97 -10.87
N ASP A 21 3.21 3.26 -10.74
CA ASP A 21 1.86 3.80 -10.87
C ASP A 21 1.30 4.21 -9.50
N CYS A 22 1.13 5.52 -9.33
CA CYS A 22 0.58 6.12 -8.11
C CYS A 22 -0.89 5.78 -7.93
N GLU A 23 -1.68 5.82 -9.01
CA GLU A 23 -3.14 5.63 -8.95
C GLU A 23 -3.45 4.17 -8.60
N TYR A 24 -2.69 3.23 -9.17
CA TYR A 24 -2.79 1.81 -8.80
C TYR A 24 -2.55 1.58 -7.30
N ILE A 25 -1.46 2.13 -6.76
CA ILE A 25 -1.09 1.95 -5.34
C ILE A 25 -2.11 2.64 -4.40
N GLU A 26 -2.58 3.85 -4.75
CA GLU A 26 -3.62 4.55 -3.98
C GLU A 26 -4.94 3.76 -3.97
N ASN A 27 -5.36 3.23 -5.12
CA ASN A 27 -6.55 2.41 -5.23
C ASN A 27 -6.45 1.12 -4.40
N LEU A 28 -5.30 0.44 -4.39
CA LEU A 28 -5.08 -0.74 -3.56
C LEU A 28 -5.28 -0.45 -2.05
N CYS A 29 -4.71 0.65 -1.56
CA CYS A 29 -4.88 1.05 -0.16
C CYS A 29 -6.33 1.43 0.15
N GLU A 30 -7.00 2.13 -0.76
CA GLU A 30 -8.41 2.51 -0.59
C GLU A 30 -9.33 1.28 -0.56
N GLU A 31 -9.16 0.33 -1.48
CA GLU A 31 -9.92 -0.93 -1.51
C GLU A 31 -9.74 -1.73 -0.21
N HIS A 32 -8.51 -1.82 0.29
CA HIS A 32 -8.23 -2.49 1.57
C HIS A 32 -8.94 -1.81 2.75
N MET A 33 -8.90 -0.48 2.82
CA MET A 33 -9.65 0.27 3.85
C MET A 33 -11.16 0.00 3.79
N TYR A 34 -11.75 -0.01 2.59
CA TYR A 34 -13.16 -0.35 2.43
C TYR A 34 -13.47 -1.79 2.90
N GLU A 35 -12.61 -2.75 2.57
CA GLU A 35 -12.78 -4.13 3.01
C GLU A 35 -12.70 -4.24 4.54
N MET A 36 -11.73 -3.56 5.17
CA MET A 36 -11.57 -3.59 6.63
C MET A 36 -12.76 -2.92 7.33
N ARG A 37 -13.31 -1.82 6.78
CA ARG A 37 -14.56 -1.22 7.26
C ARG A 37 -15.73 -2.19 7.14
N ALA A 38 -15.90 -2.85 6.01
CA ALA A 38 -17.00 -3.80 5.80
C ALA A 38 -16.93 -4.97 6.79
N ARG A 39 -15.72 -5.51 7.02
CA ARG A 39 -15.47 -6.53 8.05
C ARG A 39 -15.79 -6.01 9.46
N ALA A 40 -15.44 -4.77 9.77
CA ALA A 40 -15.76 -4.14 11.05
C ALA A 40 -17.27 -3.95 11.24
N MET A 41 -18.00 -3.51 10.21
CA MET A 41 -19.47 -3.42 10.25
C MET A 41 -20.11 -4.78 10.55
N GLN A 42 -19.65 -5.83 9.87
CA GLN A 42 -20.12 -7.19 10.13
C GLN A 42 -19.80 -7.66 11.56
N ALA A 43 -18.59 -7.40 12.05
CA ALA A 43 -18.17 -7.79 13.40
C ALA A 43 -18.96 -7.06 14.50
N LEU A 44 -19.34 -5.80 14.25
CA LEU A 44 -20.17 -5.00 15.15
C LEU A 44 -21.67 -5.29 15.01
N GLY A 45 -22.08 -6.09 14.01
CA GLY A 45 -23.48 -6.36 13.72
C GLY A 45 -24.26 -5.13 13.25
N LEU A 46 -23.56 -4.19 12.61
CA LEU A 46 -24.15 -3.00 11.99
C LEU A 46 -24.70 -3.39 10.61
N ASP A 47 -25.83 -2.80 10.21
CA ASP A 47 -26.39 -3.00 8.87
C ASP A 47 -25.75 -2.02 7.85
N ASP A 48 -25.85 -2.37 6.57
CA ASP A 48 -25.36 -1.55 5.46
C ASP A 48 -26.18 -0.26 5.26
N ASP A 49 -27.30 -0.08 5.98
CA ASP A 49 -28.06 1.17 6.08
C ASP A 49 -27.45 2.12 7.15
N GLY A 50 -26.26 1.76 7.66
CA GLY A 50 -25.51 2.44 8.69
C GLY A 50 -25.50 3.95 8.53
N ASN A 51 -25.98 4.64 9.57
CA ASN A 51 -25.91 6.10 9.61
C ASN A 51 -24.44 6.54 9.83
N GLU A 52 -24.15 7.84 9.74
CA GLU A 52 -22.78 8.36 9.87
C GLU A 52 -22.06 7.91 11.16
N LYS A 53 -22.80 7.61 12.23
CA LYS A 53 -22.23 7.06 13.46
C LYS A 53 -21.74 5.63 13.28
N ASP A 54 -22.49 4.79 12.56
CA ASP A 54 -22.16 3.38 12.36
C ASP A 54 -20.90 3.23 11.49
N ILE A 55 -20.77 4.07 10.46
CA ILE A 55 -19.54 4.18 9.65
C ILE A 55 -18.35 4.56 10.53
N ARG A 56 -18.53 5.54 11.42
CA ARG A 56 -17.47 6.00 12.33
C ARG A 56 -17.07 4.93 13.35
N ASP A 57 -18.05 4.22 13.92
CA ASP A 57 -17.79 3.15 14.89
C ASP A 57 -17.07 1.98 14.20
N ALA A 58 -17.44 1.65 12.96
CA ALA A 58 -16.74 0.68 12.13
C ALA A 58 -15.31 1.11 11.78
N ASP A 59 -15.10 2.38 11.41
CA ASP A 59 -13.75 2.92 11.14
C ASP A 59 -12.84 2.86 12.37
N ILE A 60 -13.36 3.24 13.55
CA ILE A 60 -12.62 3.15 14.81
C ILE A 60 -12.28 1.70 15.14
N TYR A 61 -13.24 0.79 14.96
CA TYR A 61 -13.02 -0.63 15.20
C TYR A 61 -12.00 -1.21 14.22
N ALA A 62 -12.10 -0.86 12.93
CA ALA A 62 -11.17 -1.33 11.90
C ALA A 62 -9.75 -0.88 12.21
N ALA A 63 -9.55 0.39 12.54
CA ALA A 63 -8.25 0.95 12.91
C ALA A 63 -7.62 0.32 14.16
N GLN A 64 -8.41 -0.35 15.01
CA GLN A 64 -7.91 -1.01 16.22
C GLN A 64 -7.67 -2.52 16.04
N ASN A 65 -8.29 -3.14 15.04
CA ASN A 65 -8.37 -4.60 14.94
C ASN A 65 -7.85 -5.17 13.62
N TYR A 66 -7.64 -4.33 12.61
CA TYR A 66 -7.15 -4.75 11.30
C TYR A 66 -5.90 -3.95 10.91
N PRO A 67 -4.97 -4.55 10.15
CA PRO A 67 -3.78 -3.86 9.67
C PRO A 67 -4.20 -2.75 8.70
N PHE A 68 -3.66 -1.55 8.92
CA PHE A 68 -3.83 -0.42 8.03
C PHE A 68 -2.71 -0.41 6.99
N TRP A 69 -3.06 -0.01 5.77
CA TRP A 69 -2.12 0.12 4.66
C TRP A 69 -1.92 1.59 4.34
N SER A 70 -0.65 1.98 4.26
CA SER A 70 -0.22 3.33 3.97
C SER A 70 0.51 3.39 2.63
N VAL A 71 0.42 4.54 1.98
CA VAL A 71 1.19 4.81 0.76
C VAL A 71 2.52 5.44 1.12
N GLY A 72 3.60 4.73 0.77
CA GLY A 72 4.98 5.22 0.81
C GLY A 72 5.44 5.72 -0.55
N ARG A 73 6.41 6.65 -0.55
CA ARG A 73 7.08 7.10 -1.78
C ARG A 73 8.58 7.20 -1.58
N VAL A 74 9.33 6.79 -2.59
CA VAL A 74 10.79 6.88 -2.60
C VAL A 74 11.29 7.19 -4.01
N SER A 75 12.42 7.88 -4.12
CA SER A 75 12.99 8.14 -5.44
C SER A 75 13.65 6.87 -5.99
N LYS A 76 13.26 6.47 -7.21
CA LYS A 76 13.89 5.35 -7.92
C LYS A 76 15.40 5.48 -8.01
N LYS A 77 15.87 6.69 -8.33
CA LYS A 77 17.30 7.01 -8.41
C LYS A 77 18.01 6.82 -7.06
N ALA A 78 17.37 7.18 -5.95
CA ALA A 78 17.95 6.96 -4.63
C ALA A 78 18.09 5.46 -4.33
N CYS A 79 17.08 4.65 -4.66
CA CYS A 79 17.14 3.19 -4.50
C CYS A 79 18.28 2.57 -5.31
N GLU A 80 18.41 2.95 -6.58
CA GLU A 80 19.45 2.45 -7.49
C GLU A 80 20.86 2.88 -7.04
N GLN A 81 21.01 4.08 -6.47
CA GLN A 81 22.29 4.58 -5.99
C GLN A 81 22.72 4.00 -4.64
N ALA A 82 21.77 3.55 -3.83
CA ALA A 82 22.04 2.97 -2.52
C ALA A 82 22.70 1.58 -2.60
N ASP A 83 22.70 0.92 -3.78
CA ASP A 83 23.37 -0.38 -4.02
C ASP A 83 23.01 -1.46 -2.98
N GLY A 84 21.74 -1.50 -2.59
CA GLY A 84 21.21 -2.42 -1.57
C GLY A 84 21.32 -1.92 -0.12
N GLY A 85 21.72 -0.67 0.08
CA GLY A 85 21.63 0.02 1.37
C GLY A 85 20.23 0.56 1.70
N ASP A 86 20.12 1.19 2.86
CA ASP A 86 18.86 1.77 3.33
C ASP A 86 18.56 3.08 2.60
N VAL A 87 17.27 3.29 2.32
CA VAL A 87 16.73 4.51 1.71
C VAL A 87 15.59 5.08 2.54
N THR A 88 15.52 6.40 2.58
CA THR A 88 14.40 7.10 3.22
C THR A 88 13.16 7.02 2.33
N VAL A 89 12.12 6.37 2.86
CA VAL A 89 10.78 6.31 2.32
C VAL A 89 9.91 7.32 3.07
N TYR A 90 9.13 8.09 2.33
CA TYR A 90 8.21 9.07 2.91
C TYR A 90 6.80 8.47 2.92
N ILE A 91 6.19 8.35 4.09
CA ILE A 91 4.84 7.83 4.27
C ILE A 91 3.88 9.01 4.44
N GLY A 92 2.92 9.13 3.52
CA GLY A 92 2.04 10.29 3.45
C GLY A 92 2.79 11.63 3.30
N ASN A 93 2.54 12.58 4.20
CA ASN A 93 3.11 13.94 4.15
C ASN A 93 4.07 14.28 5.31
N CYS A 94 4.23 13.39 6.31
CA CYS A 94 4.85 13.77 7.58
C CYS A 94 5.90 12.77 8.09
N ASP A 95 5.81 11.49 7.71
CA ASP A 95 6.60 10.43 8.32
C ASP A 95 7.69 9.94 7.37
N GLU A 96 8.87 9.68 7.93
CA GLU A 96 10.06 9.19 7.25
C GLU A 96 10.49 7.88 7.89
N ASN A 97 10.66 6.84 7.07
CA ASN A 97 11.17 5.55 7.51
C ASN A 97 12.34 5.09 6.64
N GLU A 98 13.26 4.33 7.22
CA GLU A 98 14.39 3.74 6.51
C GLU A 98 14.04 2.31 6.11
N MET A 99 14.16 2.01 4.82
CA MET A 99 13.81 0.70 4.26
C MET A 99 14.88 0.24 3.26
N SER A 100 14.99 -1.08 3.09
CA SER A 100 15.98 -1.69 2.20
C SER A 100 15.71 -1.37 0.74
N SER A 101 16.68 -0.74 0.07
CA SER A 101 16.53 -0.44 -1.37
C SER A 101 16.53 -1.71 -2.23
N ALA A 102 17.19 -2.78 -1.77
CA ALA A 102 17.23 -4.06 -2.46
C ALA A 102 15.83 -4.69 -2.52
N GLU A 103 15.12 -4.69 -1.39
CA GLU A 103 13.76 -5.25 -1.26
C GLU A 103 12.77 -4.48 -2.14
N ILE A 104 12.81 -3.14 -2.08
CA ILE A 104 11.95 -2.27 -2.89
C ILE A 104 12.14 -2.55 -4.39
N LEU A 105 13.39 -2.65 -4.85
CA LEU A 105 13.70 -2.89 -6.25
C LEU A 105 13.39 -4.32 -6.70
N GLU A 106 13.44 -5.29 -5.80
CA GLU A 106 13.03 -6.67 -6.07
C GLU A 106 11.51 -6.77 -6.27
N LEU A 107 10.74 -6.17 -5.34
CA LEU A 107 9.27 -6.10 -5.45
C LEU A 107 8.85 -5.41 -6.75
N LEU A 108 9.52 -4.32 -7.13
CA LEU A 108 9.21 -3.61 -8.37
C LEU A 108 9.47 -4.47 -9.61
N LYS A 109 10.54 -5.27 -9.64
CA LYS A 109 10.85 -6.16 -10.77
C LYS A 109 9.86 -7.31 -10.90
N ASN A 110 9.35 -7.81 -9.78
CA ASN A 110 8.35 -8.87 -9.78
C ASN A 110 7.01 -8.38 -10.34
N ASP A 111 6.66 -7.11 -10.10
CA ASP A 111 5.47 -6.48 -10.69
C ASP A 111 5.59 -6.36 -12.21
N ASP A 112 6.73 -5.88 -12.71
CA ASP A 112 7.01 -5.79 -14.15
C ASP A 112 6.99 -7.18 -14.85
N ALA A 113 7.28 -8.26 -14.12
CA ALA A 113 7.32 -9.62 -14.66
C ALA A 113 5.93 -10.28 -14.81
N GLU A 114 4.92 -9.82 -14.08
CA GLU A 114 3.55 -10.35 -14.17
C GLU A 114 2.79 -9.86 -15.43
N GLU A 115 3.27 -8.81 -16.10
CA GLU A 115 2.71 -8.34 -17.38
C GLU A 115 3.13 -9.18 -18.61
N GLU A 116 4.10 -10.10 -18.51
CA GLU A 116 4.55 -10.96 -19.62
C GLU A 116 3.82 -12.32 -19.71
N PHE A 117 2.54 -12.41 -19.34
CA PHE A 117 1.71 -13.59 -19.67
C PHE A 117 1.04 -13.47 -21.06
N ASP A 118 1.88 -13.76 -22.06
CA ASP A 118 1.59 -14.41 -23.36
C ASP A 118 0.36 -13.93 -24.17
N SER A 119 0.59 -12.92 -25.02
CA SER A 119 -0.36 -12.45 -26.04
C SER A 119 -0.53 -13.40 -27.25
N ASP A 120 -0.02 -14.63 -27.18
CA ASP A 120 -0.08 -15.62 -28.28
C ASP A 120 -1.21 -16.65 -28.16
N PHE A 121 -2.14 -16.49 -27.21
CA PHE A 121 -3.36 -17.29 -27.14
C PHE A 121 -4.55 -16.46 -27.66
N TRP A 122 -4.80 -16.48 -28.97
CA TRP A 122 -6.09 -16.49 -29.70
C TRP A 122 -5.91 -16.14 -31.19
#